data_AF-A0A946QYD1-F1
#
_entry.id   AF-A0A946QYD1-F1
#
_cell.length_a   1.000
_cell.length_b   1.000
_cell.length_c   1.000
_cell.angle_alpha   90.00
_cell.angle_beta   90.00
_cell.angle_gamma   90.00
#
_symmetry.space_group_name_H-M   'P 1'
#
loop_
_entity.id
_entity.type
_entity.pdbx_description
1 polymer ?
#
loop_
_entity_poly.entity_id
_entity_poly.type
_entity_poly.pdbx_seq_one_letter_code
_entity_poly.pdbx_strand_id
1 'polypeptide(L)'
;VNGYHPITFGFLVGEIARRTDRNMRSLGRILREDICEPNNLDIWIGLPKSKHDYCSEVIKPKKLANLGEINLATEFAFLKNWSTPNTKPIERWREAEFAGNNCHSNAKSLAQIMQMAVTGKVKKRNYLSRENMLNLRKSHIKGPDRVLPFTIDFAAGLMKNSPNYFYGPNAETLGHSGWGGSCVFADHISGISAAYVMNKQNNTLIGDLRPKRIIDEMYNCL
;
A
#
# COMPACT_ATOMS: atom_id res chain seq x y z
N VAL A 1 14.45 -11.56 -10.54
CA VAL A 1 13.52 -12.45 -9.81
C VAL A 1 13.31 -11.85 -8.44
N ASN A 2 12.05 -11.60 -8.09
CA ASN A 2 11.68 -10.83 -6.89
C ASN A 2 11.00 -11.76 -5.89
N GLY A 3 10.76 -11.31 -4.66
CA GLY A 3 9.96 -12.05 -3.68
C GLY A 3 9.23 -11.08 -2.77
N TYR A 4 7.91 -10.97 -2.92
CA TYR A 4 7.10 -10.08 -2.11
C TYR A 4 7.12 -10.47 -0.63
N HIS A 5 7.28 -9.47 0.24
CA HIS A 5 7.35 -9.64 1.70
C HIS A 5 6.08 -9.04 2.33
N PRO A 6 4.94 -9.78 2.37
CA PRO A 6 3.63 -9.21 2.73
C PRO A 6 3.57 -8.61 4.13
N ILE A 7 4.34 -9.17 5.07
CA ILE A 7 4.35 -8.74 6.47
C ILE A 7 5.70 -8.10 6.83
N THR A 8 6.80 -8.78 6.52
CA THR A 8 8.14 -8.40 6.96
C THR A 8 8.64 -7.11 6.33
N PHE A 9 8.15 -6.72 5.15
CA PHE A 9 8.47 -5.42 4.56
C PHE A 9 8.21 -4.27 5.53
N GLY A 10 7.05 -4.27 6.20
CA GLY A 10 6.66 -3.23 7.16
C GLY A 10 7.61 -3.12 8.36
N PHE A 11 8.12 -4.24 8.85
CA PHE A 11 9.11 -4.25 9.94
C PHE A 11 10.47 -3.71 9.47
N LEU A 12 10.92 -4.12 8.28
CA LEU A 12 12.20 -3.69 7.72
C LEU A 12 12.23 -2.18 7.50
N VAL A 13 11.23 -1.63 6.79
CA VAL A 13 11.16 -0.19 6.52
C VAL A 13 10.83 0.61 7.77
N GLY A 14 9.99 0.07 8.65
CA GLY A 14 9.65 0.70 9.93
C GLY A 14 10.85 0.88 10.85
N GLU A 15 11.72 -0.14 10.93
CA GLU A 15 12.93 -0.07 11.74
C GLU A 15 13.98 0.88 11.14
N ILE A 16 14.11 0.93 9.81
CA ILE A 16 14.94 1.92 9.13
C ILE A 16 14.46 3.34 9.49
N ALA A 17 13.16 3.61 9.29
CA ALA A 17 12.57 4.92 9.59
C ALA A 17 12.81 5.33 11.04
N ARG A 18 12.56 4.41 11.99
CA ARG A 18 12.76 4.62 13.43
C ARG A 18 14.21 4.96 13.75
N ARG A 19 15.19 4.25 13.20
CA ARG A 19 16.62 4.49 13.46
C ARG A 19 17.14 5.78 12.82
N THR A 20 16.50 6.25 11.76
CA THR A 20 16.86 7.51 11.10
C THR A 20 16.16 8.74 11.71
N ASP A 21 15.09 8.53 12.48
CA ASP A 21 14.39 9.60 13.18
C ASP A 21 15.17 10.03 14.44
N ARG A 22 15.35 11.34 14.63
CA ARG A 22 16.12 11.90 15.75
C ARG A 22 15.59 11.50 17.13
N ASN A 23 14.28 11.29 17.23
CA ASN A 23 13.59 10.96 18.47
C ASN A 23 13.26 9.47 18.56
N MET A 24 13.78 8.64 17.63
CA MET A 24 13.50 7.21 17.53
C MET A 24 11.99 6.90 17.50
N ARG A 25 11.18 7.80 16.91
CA ARG A 25 9.73 7.63 16.79
C ARG A 25 9.41 6.45 15.88
N SER A 26 8.32 5.75 16.17
CA SER A 26 7.81 4.70 15.30
C SER A 26 7.33 5.26 13.96
N LEU A 27 7.26 4.41 12.93
CA LEU A 27 6.81 4.83 11.59
C LEU A 27 5.38 5.40 11.61
N GLY A 28 4.47 4.79 12.37
CA GLY A 28 3.11 5.30 12.53
C GLY A 28 3.06 6.67 13.19
N ARG A 29 3.93 6.91 14.18
CA ARG A 29 4.05 8.22 14.83
C ARG A 29 4.63 9.28 13.89
N ILE A 30 5.67 8.96 13.13
CA ILE A 30 6.23 9.85 12.10
C ILE A 30 5.15 10.21 11.07
N LEU A 31 4.44 9.21 10.54
CA LEU A 31 3.34 9.41 9.59
C LEU A 31 2.26 10.34 10.15
N ARG A 32 1.85 10.12 11.41
CA ARG A 32 0.83 10.92 12.09
C ARG A 32 1.27 12.37 12.26
N GLU A 33 2.39 12.59 12.95
CA GLU A 33 2.83 13.92 13.39
C GLU A 33 3.35 14.78 12.23
N ASP A 34 4.07 14.18 11.29
CA ASP A 34 4.80 14.96 10.28
C ASP A 34 3.97 15.13 8.98
N ILE A 35 3.06 14.19 8.69
CA ILE A 35 2.32 14.16 7.43
C ILE A 35 0.80 14.27 7.65
N CYS A 36 0.20 13.44 8.48
CA CYS A 36 -1.25 13.31 8.50
C CYS A 36 -1.95 14.42 9.28
N GLU A 37 -1.51 14.72 10.51
CA GLU A 37 -2.07 15.83 11.31
C GLU A 37 -1.90 17.18 10.61
N PRO A 38 -0.72 17.56 10.08
CA PRO A 38 -0.55 18.86 9.46
C PRO A 38 -1.31 19.03 8.14
N ASN A 39 -1.76 17.92 7.53
CA ASN A 39 -2.56 17.91 6.32
C ASN A 39 -4.00 17.46 6.55
N ASN A 40 -4.45 17.22 7.79
CA ASN A 40 -5.78 16.67 8.07
C ASN A 40 -6.11 15.44 7.20
N LEU A 41 -5.27 14.42 7.30
CA LEU A 41 -5.46 13.12 6.65
C LEU A 41 -5.82 12.08 7.70
N ASP A 42 -6.75 11.20 7.34
CA ASP A 42 -7.21 10.12 8.20
C ASP A 42 -6.52 8.82 7.77
N ILE A 43 -5.24 8.71 8.12
CA ILE A 43 -4.38 7.56 7.80
C ILE A 43 -3.66 7.16 9.08
N TRP A 44 -3.79 5.89 9.46
CA TRP A 44 -3.28 5.39 10.73
C TRP A 44 -2.51 4.09 10.53
N ILE A 45 -1.30 4.06 11.06
CA ILE A 45 -0.58 2.84 11.40
C ILE A 45 -0.46 2.89 12.93
N GLY A 46 -1.15 1.97 13.62
CA GLY A 46 -1.47 2.13 15.05
C GLY A 46 -2.70 3.01 15.25
N LEU A 47 -3.89 2.45 15.01
CA LEU A 47 -5.17 3.15 15.15
C LEU A 47 -5.58 3.24 16.63
N PRO A 48 -5.75 4.44 17.21
CA PRO A 48 -6.13 4.58 18.61
C PRO A 48 -7.54 4.04 18.87
N LYS A 49 -7.76 3.51 20.06
CA LYS A 49 -9.04 2.93 20.50
C LYS A 49 -10.24 3.85 20.27
N SER A 50 -10.05 5.16 20.46
CA SER A 50 -11.10 6.18 20.24
C SER A 50 -11.60 6.28 18.80
N LYS A 51 -10.95 5.61 17.85
CA LYS A 51 -11.33 5.60 16.43
C LYS A 51 -11.92 4.26 15.97
N HIS A 52 -12.00 3.25 16.84
CA HIS A 52 -12.40 1.89 16.43
C HIS A 52 -13.85 1.82 15.93
N ASP A 53 -14.74 2.70 16.42
CA ASP A 53 -16.15 2.76 16.02
C ASP A 53 -16.34 3.23 14.57
N TYR A 54 -15.34 3.87 13.97
CA TYR A 54 -15.36 4.28 12.55
C TYR A 54 -14.88 3.16 11.62
N CYS A 55 -14.37 2.05 12.15
CA CYS A 55 -13.89 0.94 11.31
C CYS A 55 -15.05 0.12 10.76
N SER A 56 -15.11 -0.01 9.44
CA SER A 56 -16.03 -0.94 8.79
C SER A 56 -15.69 -2.40 9.13
N GLU A 57 -16.72 -3.24 9.23
CA GLU A 57 -16.54 -4.69 9.31
C GLU A 57 -16.06 -5.24 7.96
N VAL A 58 -14.99 -6.03 7.99
CA VAL A 58 -14.40 -6.65 6.81
C VAL A 58 -15.10 -7.97 6.50
N ILE A 59 -15.66 -8.07 5.30
CA ILE A 59 -16.27 -9.30 4.78
C ILE A 59 -15.18 -10.08 4.03
N LYS A 60 -14.76 -11.21 4.60
CA LYS A 60 -13.70 -12.08 4.05
C LYS A 60 -14.13 -12.74 2.73
N PRO A 61 -13.18 -13.05 1.83
CA PRO A 61 -13.50 -13.78 0.62
C PRO A 61 -13.87 -15.23 0.94
N LYS A 62 -14.78 -15.81 0.16
CA LYS A 62 -15.20 -17.21 0.31
C LYS A 62 -14.20 -18.21 -0.26
N LYS A 63 -13.31 -17.75 -1.14
CA LYS A 63 -12.30 -18.57 -1.82
C LYS A 63 -10.90 -18.06 -1.46
N LEU A 64 -9.93 -18.97 -1.46
CA LEU A 64 -8.52 -18.62 -1.35
C LEU A 64 -8.06 -17.92 -2.64
N ALA A 65 -7.01 -17.10 -2.52
CA ALA A 65 -6.34 -16.57 -3.69
C ALA A 65 -5.59 -17.68 -4.43
N ASN A 66 -5.49 -17.52 -5.74
CA ASN A 66 -4.53 -18.30 -6.52
C ASN A 66 -3.14 -17.72 -6.27
N LEU A 67 -2.25 -18.50 -5.65
CA LEU A 67 -0.86 -18.13 -5.39
C LEU A 67 0.10 -18.55 -6.51
N GLY A 68 -0.40 -19.20 -7.56
CA GLY A 68 0.42 -19.82 -8.60
C GLY A 68 1.10 -21.10 -8.11
N GLU A 69 2.31 -21.36 -8.60
CA GLU A 69 3.13 -22.49 -8.14
C GLU A 69 3.60 -22.27 -6.71
N ILE A 70 3.32 -23.23 -5.83
CA ILE A 70 3.73 -23.18 -4.43
C ILE A 70 5.21 -23.54 -4.31
N ASN A 71 5.95 -22.65 -3.65
CA ASN A 71 7.35 -22.81 -3.31
C ASN A 71 7.62 -22.35 -1.85
N LEU A 72 8.84 -22.53 -1.36
CA LEU A 72 9.21 -22.18 0.01
C LEU A 72 8.92 -20.70 0.37
N ALA A 73 9.10 -19.77 -0.57
CA ALA A 73 8.82 -18.36 -0.35
C ALA A 73 7.31 -18.11 -0.20
N THR A 74 6.47 -18.69 -1.07
CA THR A 74 5.00 -18.62 -0.91
C THR A 74 4.53 -19.25 0.40
N GLU A 75 5.15 -20.37 0.80
CA GLU A 75 4.80 -21.04 2.05
C GLU A 75 5.06 -20.13 3.25
N PHE A 76 6.26 -19.53 3.33
CA PHE A 76 6.62 -18.65 4.43
C PHE A 76 5.83 -17.34 4.42
N ALA A 77 5.52 -16.82 3.23
CA ALA A 77 4.75 -15.59 3.09
C ALA A 77 3.28 -15.74 3.48
N PHE A 78 2.64 -16.88 3.18
CA PHE A 78 1.18 -17.01 3.30
C PHE A 78 0.65 -18.27 3.99
N LEU A 79 1.39 -19.38 4.02
CA LEU A 79 0.81 -20.70 4.33
C LEU A 79 1.22 -21.28 5.70
N LYS A 80 2.17 -20.67 6.42
CA LYS A 80 2.48 -21.08 7.80
C LYS A 80 1.49 -20.43 8.77
N ASN A 81 1.23 -21.08 9.90
CA ASN A 81 0.39 -20.51 10.97
C ASN A 81 0.94 -19.19 11.55
N TRP A 82 2.25 -18.93 11.40
CA TRP A 82 2.91 -17.67 11.75
C TRP A 82 3.05 -16.68 10.58
N SER A 83 2.62 -17.03 9.37
CA SER A 83 2.72 -16.14 8.19
C SER A 83 1.87 -14.88 8.33
N THR A 84 0.81 -14.94 9.14
CA THR A 84 -0.01 -13.78 9.49
C THR A 84 -0.15 -13.71 11.01
N PRO A 85 -0.29 -12.50 11.59
CA PRO A 85 -0.53 -12.34 13.03
C PRO A 85 -1.95 -12.81 13.38
N ASN A 86 -2.14 -14.12 13.49
CA ASN A 86 -3.45 -14.78 13.47
C ASN A 86 -4.09 -14.99 14.86
N THR A 87 -3.63 -14.29 15.91
CA THR A 87 -3.92 -14.70 17.30
C THR A 87 -4.16 -13.55 18.30
N LYS A 88 -4.67 -12.39 17.86
CA LYS A 88 -5.03 -11.29 18.79
C LYS A 88 -6.47 -10.81 18.58
N PRO A 89 -7.14 -10.29 19.62
CA PRO A 89 -8.36 -9.49 19.45
C PRO A 89 -8.14 -8.41 18.39
N ILE A 90 -9.16 -8.15 17.56
CA ILE A 90 -9.05 -7.24 16.42
C ILE A 90 -8.61 -5.83 16.86
N GLU A 91 -9.00 -5.42 18.06
CA GLU A 91 -8.63 -4.15 18.70
C GLU A 91 -7.12 -4.04 18.86
N ARG A 92 -6.47 -5.10 19.35
CA ARG A 92 -5.01 -5.14 19.50
C ARG A 92 -4.30 -5.14 18.16
N TRP A 93 -4.89 -5.74 17.12
CA TRP A 93 -4.33 -5.69 15.77
C TRP A 93 -4.45 -4.28 15.17
N ARG A 94 -5.56 -3.57 15.43
CA ARG A 94 -5.77 -2.17 15.01
C ARG A 94 -4.80 -1.21 15.70
N GLU A 95 -4.59 -1.38 17.00
CA GLU A 95 -3.73 -0.52 17.82
C GLU A 95 -2.22 -0.75 17.59
N ALA A 96 -1.83 -1.94 17.12
CA ALA A 96 -0.44 -2.24 16.80
C ALA A 96 0.07 -1.48 15.56
N GLU A 97 1.39 -1.42 15.37
CA GLU A 97 2.00 -0.86 14.15
C GLU A 97 2.56 -1.98 13.26
N PHE A 98 1.73 -2.47 12.33
CA PHE A 98 2.14 -3.38 11.26
C PHE A 98 2.07 -2.65 9.91
N ALA A 99 3.08 -1.83 9.63
CA ALA A 99 3.12 -0.97 8.43
C ALA A 99 2.97 -1.72 7.08
N GLY A 100 3.16 -3.04 7.07
CA GLY A 100 2.94 -3.87 5.89
C GLY A 100 1.48 -4.25 5.63
N ASN A 101 0.61 -4.27 6.65
CA ASN A 101 -0.73 -4.86 6.48
C ASN A 101 -1.86 -4.31 7.36
N ASN A 102 -1.64 -3.39 8.31
CA ASN A 102 -2.69 -2.93 9.22
C ASN A 102 -3.01 -1.42 9.16
N CYS A 103 -2.62 -0.75 8.08
CA CYS A 103 -3.00 0.65 7.86
C CYS A 103 -4.53 0.79 7.78
N HIS A 104 -5.09 1.76 8.50
CA HIS A 104 -6.50 2.15 8.45
C HIS A 104 -6.63 3.53 7.82
N SER A 105 -7.42 3.63 6.76
CA SER A 105 -7.68 4.90 6.09
C SER A 105 -8.92 4.85 5.19
N ASN A 106 -9.27 5.98 4.59
CA ASN A 106 -10.28 6.13 3.56
C ASN A 106 -9.65 6.49 2.21
N ALA A 107 -10.42 6.34 1.13
CA ALA A 107 -9.93 6.56 -0.23
C ALA A 107 -9.41 8.00 -0.46
N LYS A 108 -10.09 8.99 0.14
CA LYS A 108 -9.73 10.41 -0.04
C LYS A 108 -8.36 10.72 0.56
N SER A 109 -8.09 10.28 1.79
CA SER A 109 -6.80 10.53 2.44
C SER A 109 -5.65 9.79 1.76
N LEU A 110 -5.87 8.54 1.30
CA LEU A 110 -4.88 7.80 0.52
C LEU A 110 -4.58 8.47 -0.84
N ALA A 111 -5.59 8.93 -1.56
CA ALA A 111 -5.38 9.68 -2.80
C ALA A 111 -4.60 10.98 -2.55
N GLN A 112 -4.89 11.68 -1.45
CA GLN A 112 -4.21 12.93 -1.08
C GLN A 112 -2.76 12.74 -0.69
N ILE A 113 -2.39 11.70 0.08
CA ILE A 113 -0.99 11.46 0.43
C ILE A 113 -0.17 11.06 -0.80
N MET A 114 -0.78 10.32 -1.75
CA MET A 114 -0.10 9.90 -2.97
C MET A 114 0.19 11.04 -3.96
N GLN A 115 -0.40 12.23 -3.80
CA GLN A 115 0.05 13.43 -4.53
C GLN A 115 1.53 13.75 -4.29
N MET A 116 2.10 13.27 -3.18
CA MET A 116 3.52 13.38 -2.91
C MET A 116 4.37 12.71 -3.99
N ALA A 117 3.91 11.60 -4.56
CA ALA A 117 4.60 10.91 -5.65
C ALA A 117 4.43 11.59 -7.01
N VAL A 118 3.46 12.52 -7.16
CA VAL A 118 3.25 13.33 -8.37
C VAL A 118 4.08 14.62 -8.30
N THR A 119 3.88 15.40 -7.24
CA THR A 119 4.33 16.80 -7.12
C THR A 119 5.36 17.04 -6.02
N GLY A 120 5.64 16.02 -5.20
CA GLY A 120 6.48 16.15 -4.00
C GLY A 120 5.74 16.79 -2.83
N LYS A 121 4.44 17.10 -3.01
CA LYS A 121 3.61 17.81 -2.05
C LYS A 121 2.45 16.96 -1.58
N VAL A 122 2.02 17.24 -0.35
CA VAL A 122 0.69 16.89 0.11
C VAL A 122 -0.02 18.19 0.46
N LYS A 123 -1.15 18.45 -0.21
CA LYS A 123 -1.85 19.74 -0.17
C LYS A 123 -0.86 20.89 -0.47
N LYS A 124 -0.58 21.76 0.50
CA LYS A 124 0.29 22.93 0.34
C LYS A 124 1.73 22.70 0.84
N ARG A 125 2.03 21.56 1.46
CA ARG A 125 3.34 21.29 2.09
C ARG A 125 4.22 20.42 1.18
N ASN A 126 5.51 20.76 1.10
CA ASN A 126 6.53 19.97 0.40
C ASN A 126 7.09 18.90 1.32
N TYR A 127 7.25 17.68 0.80
CA TYR A 127 7.79 16.52 1.52
C TYR A 127 8.94 15.84 0.77
N LEU A 128 8.89 15.81 -0.56
CA LEU A 128 9.95 15.24 -1.38
C LEU A 128 10.58 16.31 -2.27
N SER A 129 11.91 16.31 -2.32
CA SER A 129 12.66 17.03 -3.36
C SER A 129 12.42 16.38 -4.73
N ARG A 130 12.76 17.11 -5.80
CA ARG A 130 12.73 16.56 -7.16
C ARG A 130 13.58 15.29 -7.28
N GLU A 131 14.77 15.30 -6.69
CA GLU A 131 15.67 14.15 -6.66
C GLU A 131 15.03 12.95 -5.97
N ASN A 132 14.42 13.14 -4.79
CA ASN A 132 13.77 12.06 -4.07
C ASN A 132 12.55 11.50 -4.82
N MET A 133 11.82 12.33 -5.57
CA MET A 133 10.76 11.83 -6.46
C MET A 133 11.30 10.96 -7.59
N LEU A 134 12.46 11.31 -8.17
CA LEU A 134 13.10 10.49 -9.21
C LEU A 134 13.58 9.16 -8.62
N ASN A 135 14.20 9.18 -7.43
CA ASN A 135 14.61 7.97 -6.71
C ASN A 135 13.40 7.08 -6.36
N LEU A 136 12.28 7.68 -5.92
CA LEU A 136 11.05 6.94 -5.62
C LEU A 136 10.48 6.19 -6.84
N ARG A 137 10.66 6.73 -8.06
CA ARG A 137 10.13 6.18 -9.32
C ARG A 137 11.06 5.21 -10.03
N LYS A 138 12.35 5.21 -9.67
CA LYS A 138 13.36 4.37 -10.29
C LYS A 138 12.99 2.90 -10.13
N SER A 139 13.00 2.15 -11.23
CA SER A 139 12.91 0.69 -11.17
C SER A 139 14.14 0.15 -10.43
N HIS A 140 13.89 -0.63 -9.39
CA HIS A 140 14.94 -1.31 -8.63
C HIS A 140 15.04 -2.78 -9.01
N ILE A 141 13.89 -3.44 -9.24
CA ILE A 141 13.89 -4.85 -9.61
C ILE A 141 12.61 -5.22 -10.38
N LYS A 142 12.80 -5.83 -11.56
CA LYS A 142 11.73 -6.25 -12.46
C LYS A 142 11.84 -7.72 -12.81
N GLY A 143 10.72 -8.43 -12.81
CA GLY A 143 10.66 -9.82 -13.25
C GLY A 143 9.54 -10.60 -12.57
N PRO A 144 9.47 -11.92 -12.81
CA PRO A 144 8.56 -12.79 -12.07
C PRO A 144 8.87 -12.71 -10.58
N ASP A 145 7.83 -12.56 -9.78
CA ASP A 145 7.88 -12.60 -8.32
C ASP A 145 7.71 -14.05 -7.84
N ARG A 146 8.48 -14.44 -6.82
CA ARG A 146 8.45 -15.79 -6.24
C ARG A 146 7.28 -16.01 -5.30
N VAL A 147 6.59 -14.95 -4.87
CA VAL A 147 5.53 -14.98 -3.87
C VAL A 147 4.19 -14.56 -4.48
N LEU A 148 4.18 -13.47 -5.24
CA LEU A 148 3.01 -13.06 -6.01
C LEU A 148 3.08 -13.69 -7.42
N PRO A 149 1.99 -14.29 -7.94
CA PRO A 149 1.99 -14.95 -9.25
C PRO A 149 1.90 -13.93 -10.42
N PHE A 150 2.80 -12.93 -10.41
CA PHE A 150 2.84 -11.83 -11.35
C PHE A 150 4.28 -11.49 -11.72
N THR A 151 4.46 -10.91 -12.90
CA THR A 151 5.66 -10.13 -13.21
C THR A 151 5.47 -8.74 -12.64
N ILE A 152 6.34 -8.32 -11.74
CA ILE A 152 6.25 -7.03 -11.05
C ILE A 152 7.53 -6.24 -11.26
N ASP A 153 7.37 -4.94 -11.47
CA ASP A 153 8.45 -3.97 -11.45
C ASP A 153 8.33 -3.14 -10.16
N PHE A 154 9.23 -3.37 -9.21
CA PHE A 154 9.26 -2.64 -7.95
C PHE A 154 10.20 -1.44 -8.06
N ALA A 155 9.67 -0.29 -7.67
CA ALA A 155 10.45 0.89 -7.33
C ALA A 155 10.79 0.87 -5.82
N ALA A 156 11.01 2.03 -5.19
CA ALA A 156 11.33 2.11 -3.77
C ALA A 156 10.07 1.84 -2.91
N GLY A 157 9.72 0.56 -2.75
CA GLY A 157 8.57 0.08 -1.95
C GLY A 157 7.22 0.14 -2.65
N LEU A 158 7.12 0.80 -3.80
CA LEU A 158 5.91 0.89 -4.63
C LEU A 158 6.03 -0.01 -5.87
N MET A 159 4.89 -0.50 -6.35
CA MET A 159 4.78 -1.20 -7.62
C MET A 159 4.64 -0.18 -8.76
N LYS A 160 5.43 -0.32 -9.82
CA LYS A 160 5.16 0.33 -11.10
C LYS A 160 4.00 -0.37 -11.79
N ASN A 161 3.28 0.37 -12.61
CA ASN A 161 2.08 -0.11 -13.28
C ASN A 161 2.40 -1.11 -14.40
N SER A 162 3.48 -0.87 -15.15
CA SER A 162 4.02 -1.88 -16.08
C SER A 162 4.55 -3.11 -15.33
N PRO A 163 4.33 -4.33 -15.85
CA PRO A 163 3.68 -4.66 -17.12
C PRO A 163 2.16 -4.92 -17.03
N ASN A 164 1.53 -4.70 -15.88
CA ASN A 164 0.18 -5.21 -15.60
C ASN A 164 -0.97 -4.21 -15.90
N TYR A 165 -0.71 -2.91 -15.84
CA TYR A 165 -1.68 -1.85 -16.15
C TYR A 165 -2.96 -1.90 -15.29
N PHE A 166 -2.80 -2.13 -13.98
CA PHE A 166 -3.88 -2.11 -13.00
C PHE A 166 -4.27 -0.70 -12.53
N TYR A 167 -3.40 0.29 -12.72
CA TYR A 167 -3.54 1.66 -12.22
C TYR A 167 -3.75 2.69 -13.34
N GLY A 168 -4.32 2.25 -14.47
CA GLY A 168 -4.57 3.07 -15.65
C GLY A 168 -3.58 2.82 -16.79
N PRO A 169 -3.53 3.72 -17.80
CA PRO A 169 -2.81 3.47 -19.05
C PRO A 169 -1.30 3.70 -18.95
N ASN A 170 -0.84 4.53 -18.01
CA ASN A 170 0.54 4.98 -17.98
C ASN A 170 1.45 3.95 -17.29
N ALA A 171 2.47 3.48 -18.01
CA ALA A 171 3.41 2.46 -17.54
C ALA A 171 4.18 2.87 -16.27
N GLU A 172 4.45 4.17 -16.13
CA GLU A 172 5.26 4.75 -15.07
C GLU A 172 4.46 5.15 -13.81
N THR A 173 3.15 4.90 -13.81
CA THR A 173 2.31 5.08 -12.62
C THR A 173 2.83 4.22 -11.47
N LEU A 174 2.88 4.79 -10.27
CA LEU A 174 3.31 4.11 -9.04
C LEU A 174 2.12 3.84 -8.14
N GLY A 175 2.08 2.68 -7.49
CA GLY A 175 1.04 2.40 -6.52
C GLY A 175 1.31 1.16 -5.68
N HIS A 176 0.30 0.77 -4.92
CA HIS A 176 0.28 -0.50 -4.23
C HIS A 176 -1.17 -0.96 -4.09
N SER A 177 -1.37 -2.29 -4.13
CA SER A 177 -2.67 -2.92 -3.91
C SER A 177 -2.68 -3.65 -2.57
N GLY A 178 -3.85 -3.73 -1.93
CA GLY A 178 -4.06 -4.44 -0.67
C GLY A 178 -4.89 -5.70 -0.87
N TRP A 179 -4.71 -6.65 0.04
CA TRP A 179 -5.49 -7.88 0.06
C TRP A 179 -7.00 -7.60 -0.01
N GLY A 180 -7.67 -8.29 -0.93
CA GLY A 180 -9.10 -8.16 -1.11
C GLY A 180 -9.51 -7.22 -2.23
N GLY A 181 -8.60 -6.35 -2.72
CA GLY A 181 -8.84 -5.47 -3.87
C GLY A 181 -8.76 -3.96 -3.61
N SER A 182 -8.26 -3.49 -2.45
CA SER A 182 -7.99 -2.07 -2.27
C SER A 182 -6.76 -1.66 -3.07
N CYS A 183 -6.65 -0.39 -3.47
CA CYS A 183 -5.43 0.11 -4.11
C CYS A 183 -5.30 1.62 -3.96
N VAL A 184 -4.07 2.11 -4.07
CA VAL A 184 -3.76 3.53 -4.18
C VAL A 184 -2.64 3.72 -5.20
N PHE A 185 -2.71 4.77 -6.01
CA PHE A 185 -1.69 5.08 -7.01
C PHE A 185 -1.53 6.58 -7.25
N ALA A 186 -0.41 6.91 -7.88
CA ALA A 186 -0.03 8.22 -8.37
C ALA A 186 0.54 8.08 -9.77
N ASP A 187 -0.10 8.74 -10.72
CA ASP A 187 0.37 8.88 -12.07
C ASP A 187 0.90 10.30 -12.30
N HIS A 188 2.22 10.40 -12.35
CA HIS A 188 2.87 11.68 -12.54
C HIS A 188 2.79 12.22 -13.96
N ILE A 189 2.40 11.40 -14.94
CA ILE A 189 2.25 11.80 -16.33
C ILE A 189 0.94 12.60 -16.49
N SER A 190 -0.18 12.07 -15.99
CA SER A 190 -1.47 12.77 -15.98
C SER A 190 -1.61 13.77 -14.80
N GLY A 191 -0.76 13.68 -13.79
CA GLY A 191 -0.85 14.51 -12.57
C GLY A 191 -1.86 14.00 -11.54
N ILE A 192 -2.40 12.80 -11.75
CA ILE A 192 -3.51 12.26 -10.96
C ILE A 192 -3.00 11.32 -9.86
N SER A 193 -3.68 11.35 -8.72
CA SER A 193 -3.60 10.29 -7.73
C SER A 193 -5.00 9.89 -7.31
N ALA A 194 -5.20 8.60 -7.09
CA ALA A 194 -6.50 8.04 -6.74
C ALA A 194 -6.32 6.81 -5.84
N ALA A 195 -7.41 6.47 -5.16
CA ALA A 195 -7.48 5.31 -4.28
C ALA A 195 -8.86 4.66 -4.36
N TYR A 196 -8.88 3.35 -4.17
CA TYR A 196 -10.08 2.56 -4.00
C TYR A 196 -9.99 1.80 -2.68
N VAL A 197 -10.99 1.97 -1.84
CA VAL A 197 -11.09 1.35 -0.51
C VAL A 197 -12.48 0.77 -0.34
N MET A 198 -12.56 -0.45 0.17
CA MET A 198 -13.80 -1.22 0.36
C MET A 198 -13.64 -2.17 1.54
N ASN A 199 -14.76 -2.68 2.07
CA ASN A 199 -14.76 -3.65 3.16
C ASN A 199 -15.13 -5.09 2.71
N LYS A 200 -15.68 -5.26 1.50
CA LYS A 200 -15.92 -6.58 0.90
C LYS A 200 -14.69 -7.06 0.13
N GLN A 201 -13.97 -8.02 0.69
CA GLN A 201 -12.78 -8.60 0.07
C GLN A 201 -13.15 -9.61 -1.02
N ASN A 202 -12.40 -9.56 -2.11
CA ASN A 202 -12.34 -10.62 -3.11
C ASN A 202 -11.07 -11.47 -2.89
N ASN A 203 -10.91 -12.58 -3.61
CA ASN A 203 -9.70 -13.42 -3.50
C ASN A 203 -8.57 -12.97 -4.45
N THR A 204 -8.56 -11.68 -4.83
CA THR A 204 -7.58 -11.10 -5.75
C THR A 204 -6.42 -10.49 -4.96
N LEU A 205 -5.18 -10.84 -5.31
CA LEU A 205 -3.97 -10.30 -4.68
C LEU A 205 -3.69 -8.86 -5.13
N ILE A 206 -3.69 -8.63 -6.45
CA ILE A 206 -3.56 -7.32 -7.11
C ILE A 206 -4.42 -7.34 -8.39
N GLY A 207 -4.83 -6.17 -8.87
CA GLY A 207 -5.61 -6.07 -10.12
C GLY A 207 -7.08 -6.48 -10.00
N ASP A 208 -7.73 -6.15 -8.88
CA ASP A 208 -9.18 -6.37 -8.74
C ASP A 208 -9.94 -5.58 -9.83
N LEU A 209 -10.92 -6.24 -10.45
CA LEU A 209 -11.66 -5.64 -11.56
C LEU A 209 -12.53 -4.45 -11.14
N ARG A 210 -12.93 -4.35 -9.86
CA ARG A 210 -13.74 -3.25 -9.34
C ARG A 210 -12.98 -1.91 -9.39
N PRO A 211 -11.80 -1.76 -8.76
CA PRO A 211 -11.01 -0.55 -8.92
C PRO A 211 -10.57 -0.37 -10.37
N LYS A 212 -10.16 -1.44 -11.08
CA LYS A 212 -9.69 -1.30 -12.46
C LYS A 212 -10.72 -0.63 -13.37
N ARG A 213 -11.99 -1.06 -13.34
CA ARG A 213 -13.06 -0.44 -14.15
C ARG A 213 -13.26 1.04 -13.82
N ILE A 214 -13.25 1.39 -12.54
CA ILE A 214 -13.41 2.80 -12.11
C ILE A 214 -12.22 3.63 -12.55
N ILE A 215 -11.01 3.08 -12.46
CA ILE A 215 -9.78 3.75 -12.88
C ILE A 215 -9.78 3.95 -14.40
N ASP A 216 -10.10 2.92 -15.17
CA ASP A 216 -10.15 3.00 -16.63
C ASP A 216 -11.15 4.08 -17.07
N GLU A 217 -12.35 4.14 -16.47
CA GLU A 217 -13.33 5.20 -16.76
C GLU A 217 -12.87 6.59 -16.30
N MET A 218 -12.18 6.69 -15.15
CA MET A 218 -11.61 7.96 -14.69
C MET A 218 -10.63 8.53 -15.73
N TYR A 219 -9.80 7.69 -16.37
CA TYR A 219 -8.89 8.12 -17.43
C TYR A 219 -9.61 8.48 -18.74
N ASN A 220 -10.75 7.88 -19.05
CA ASN A 220 -11.57 8.25 -20.21
C ASN A 220 -12.20 9.65 -20.07
N CYS A 221 -12.24 10.21 -18.86
CA CYS A 221 -12.78 11.56 -18.60
C CYS A 221 -11.73 12.68 -18.64
N LEU A 222 -10.48 12.39 -19.01
CA LEU A 222 -9.38 13.36 -19.09
C LEU A 222 -9.21 13.90 -20.52
#